data_AF-A0A7S2EZ78-F1
#
_entry.id   AF-A0A7S2EZ78-F1
#
_cell.length_a   1.000
_cell.length_b   1.000
_cell.length_c   1.000
_cell.angle_alpha   90.00
_cell.angle_beta   90.00
_cell.angle_gamma   90.00
#
_symmetry.space_group_name_H-M   'P 1'
#
loop_
_entity.id
_entity.type
_entity.pdbx_description
1 polymer ?
#
loop_
_entity_poly.entity_id
_entity_poly.type
_entity_poly.pdbx_seq_one_letter_code
_entity_poly.pdbx_strand_id
1 'polypeptide(L)'
;ASKRSTQFASLNRYLSDHGISRQLSARVQRNARHALKERKRHTPESSVELMALISDPLRAEIHYEVYSPLLTAHPFFLLYNTVNPVGVRHICHTAVQQVSLSRGDVIFSEFE
;
A
#
# COMPACT_ATOMS: atom_id res chain seq x y z
N ALA A 1 8.28 27.77 4.77
CA ALA A 1 8.75 26.37 4.87
C ALA A 1 7.82 25.45 4.07
N SER A 2 8.32 24.44 3.36
CA SER A 2 7.46 23.48 2.65
C SER A 2 6.60 22.68 3.65
N LYS A 3 5.33 22.36 3.30
CA LYS A 3 4.42 21.52 4.10
C LYS A 3 5.07 20.20 4.55
N ARG A 4 6.01 19.68 3.77
CA ARG A 4 6.78 18.47 4.12
C ARG A 4 7.78 18.72 5.24
N SER A 5 8.48 19.85 5.22
CA SER A 5 9.45 20.22 6.25
C SER A 5 8.79 20.42 7.60
N THR A 6 7.57 20.97 7.63
CA THR A 6 6.80 21.14 8.87
C THR A 6 6.33 19.80 9.44
N GLN A 7 5.88 18.86 8.60
CA GLN A 7 5.50 17.51 9.04
C GLN A 7 6.66 16.74 9.68
N PHE A 8 7.86 16.77 9.08
CA PHE A 8 9.03 16.10 9.66
C PHE A 8 9.52 16.79 10.95
N ALA A 9 9.41 18.11 11.06
CA ALA A 9 9.72 18.81 12.30
C ALA A 9 8.78 18.38 13.44
N SER A 10 7.47 18.28 13.17
CA SER A 10 6.50 17.79 14.15
C SER A 10 6.75 16.33 14.55
N LEU A 11 7.09 15.46 13.59
CA LEU A 11 7.44 14.06 13.88
C LEU A 11 8.70 13.97 14.76
N ASN A 12 9.74 14.75 14.45
CA ASN A 12 10.97 14.75 15.23
C ASN A 12 10.74 15.24 16.66
N ARG A 13 9.95 16.31 16.83
CA ARG A 13 9.56 16.81 18.14
C ARG A 13 8.80 15.74 18.93
N TYR A 14 7.79 15.12 18.31
CA TYR A 14 7.02 14.03 18.95
C TYR A 14 7.92 12.90 19.45
N LEU A 15 8.84 12.40 18.61
CA LEU A 15 9.75 11.31 18.99
C LEU A 15 10.70 11.72 20.13
N SER A 16 11.17 12.97 20.13
CA SER A 16 12.03 13.52 21.18
C SER A 16 11.29 13.68 22.51
N ASP A 17 10.09 14.27 22.47
CA ASP A 17 9.27 14.53 23.66
C ASP A 17 8.90 13.23 24.41
N HIS A 18 8.81 12.11 23.68
CA HIS A 18 8.47 10.80 24.23
C HIS A 18 9.70 9.92 24.50
N GLY A 19 10.93 10.45 24.36
CA GLY A 19 12.15 9.71 24.65
C GLY A 19 12.37 8.47 23.78
N ILE A 20 11.86 8.47 22.55
CA ILE A 20 11.97 7.31 21.64
C ILE A 20 13.45 7.06 21.30
N SER A 21 13.85 5.78 21.31
CA SER A 21 15.24 5.39 21.06
C SER A 21 15.75 5.94 19.72
N ARG A 22 17.05 6.28 19.66
CA ARG A 22 17.68 6.82 18.44
C ARG A 22 17.54 5.85 17.27
N GLN A 23 17.67 4.55 17.54
CA GLN A 23 17.56 3.51 16.52
C GLN A 23 16.16 3.43 15.92
N LEU A 24 15.10 3.45 16.76
CA LEU A 24 13.72 3.45 16.28
C LEU A 24 13.39 4.75 15.56
N SER A 25 13.80 5.89 16.12
CA SER A 25 13.60 7.21 15.50
C SER A 25 14.18 7.28 14.09
N ALA A 26 15.40 6.76 13.88
CA ALA A 26 16.02 6.70 12.56
C ALA A 26 15.24 5.81 11.58
N ARG A 27 14.73 4.65 12.03
CA ARG A 27 13.88 3.76 11.22
C ARG A 27 12.57 4.44 10.83
N VAL A 28 11.88 5.07 11.79
CA VAL A 28 10.62 5.79 11.58
C VAL A 28 10.80 6.91 10.56
N GLN A 29 11.81 7.76 10.73
CA GLN A 29 12.06 8.85 9.77
C GLN A 29 12.38 8.33 8.36
N ARG A 30 13.16 7.24 8.25
CA ARG A 30 13.48 6.62 6.96
C ARG A 30 12.22 6.05 6.31
N ASN A 31 11.40 5.32 7.06
CA ASN A 31 10.13 4.78 6.60
C ASN A 31 9.18 5.91 6.15
N ALA A 32 9.00 6.96 6.95
CA ALA A 32 8.16 8.11 6.59
C ALA A 32 8.64 8.82 5.31
N ARG A 33 9.95 8.96 5.11
CA ARG A 33 10.53 9.52 3.87
C ARG A 33 10.25 8.61 2.67
N HIS A 34 10.39 7.31 2.84
CA HIS A 34 10.11 6.31 1.82
C HIS A 34 8.62 6.32 1.44
N ALA A 35 7.72 6.25 2.42
CA ALA A 35 6.27 6.30 2.22
C ALA A 35 5.83 7.57 1.47
N LEU A 36 6.40 8.74 1.81
CA LEU A 36 6.11 9.98 1.07
C LEU A 36 6.63 9.96 -0.38
N LYS A 37 7.75 9.28 -0.65
CA LYS A 37 8.28 9.13 -2.00
C LYS A 37 7.40 8.18 -2.81
N GLU A 38 6.98 7.07 -2.22
CA GLU A 38 6.10 6.10 -2.86
C GLU A 38 4.71 6.68 -3.12
N ARG A 39 4.13 7.45 -2.19
CA ARG A 39 2.88 8.21 -2.45
C ARG A 39 2.96 9.18 -3.62
N LYS A 40 4.15 9.71 -3.92
CA LYS A 40 4.34 10.58 -5.10
C LYS A 40 4.42 9.78 -6.40
N ARG A 41 4.85 8.51 -6.34
CA ARG A 41 4.99 7.62 -7.50
C ARG A 41 3.69 6.88 -7.80
N HIS A 42 2.99 6.44 -6.76
CA HIS A 42 1.75 5.70 -6.83
C HIS A 42 0.72 6.41 -5.95
N THR A 43 -0.35 6.91 -6.57
CA THR A 43 -1.47 7.50 -5.85
C THR A 43 -2.30 6.37 -5.23
N PRO A 44 -2.38 6.26 -3.89
CA PRO A 44 -3.25 5.26 -3.26
C PRO A 44 -4.70 5.48 -3.69
N GLU A 45 -5.43 4.41 -4.01
CA GLU A 45 -6.85 4.48 -4.37
C GLU A 45 -7.66 5.28 -3.34
N SER A 46 -7.39 5.06 -2.04
CA SER A 46 -8.03 5.76 -0.92
C SER A 46 -7.79 7.27 -0.89
N SER A 47 -6.83 7.79 -1.66
CA SER A 47 -6.60 9.22 -1.81
C SER A 47 -7.26 9.83 -3.05
N VAL A 48 -7.90 9.02 -3.90
CA VAL A 48 -8.62 9.45 -5.09
C VAL A 48 -10.10 9.57 -4.74
N GLU A 49 -10.56 10.75 -4.36
CA GLU A 49 -11.95 10.99 -3.93
C GLU A 49 -12.99 10.53 -4.96
N LEU A 50 -12.68 10.67 -6.26
CA LEU A 50 -13.56 10.21 -7.34
C LEU A 50 -13.75 8.69 -7.37
N MET A 51 -12.81 7.89 -6.85
CA MET A 51 -12.99 6.43 -6.76
C MET A 51 -14.18 6.05 -5.90
N ALA A 52 -14.52 6.85 -4.89
CA ALA A 52 -15.68 6.62 -4.03
C ALA A 52 -17.03 6.92 -4.73
N LEU A 53 -17.01 7.65 -5.86
CA LEU A 53 -18.20 7.97 -6.64
C LEU A 53 -18.48 6.96 -7.77
N ILE A 54 -17.49 6.11 -8.10
CA ILE A 54 -17.62 5.09 -9.12
C ILE A 54 -18.44 3.91 -8.57
N SER A 55 -19.33 3.36 -9.40
CA SER A 55 -20.11 2.20 -9.01
C SER A 55 -19.23 0.98 -8.71
N ASP A 56 -19.68 0.14 -7.79
CA ASP A 56 -18.93 -1.04 -7.36
C ASP A 56 -18.53 -1.98 -8.52
N PRO A 57 -19.39 -2.27 -9.53
CA PRO A 57 -19.00 -3.10 -10.68
C PRO A 57 -17.83 -2.51 -11.48
N LEU A 58 -17.82 -1.19 -11.70
CA LEU A 58 -16.73 -0.53 -12.43
C LEU A 58 -15.44 -0.51 -11.60
N ARG A 59 -15.53 -0.36 -10.28
CA ARG A 59 -14.37 -0.51 -9.40
C ARG A 59 -13.80 -1.92 -9.46
N ALA A 60 -14.65 -2.94 -9.55
CA ALA A 60 -14.20 -4.32 -9.72
C ALA A 60 -13.47 -4.55 -11.07
N GLU A 61 -13.90 -3.88 -12.14
CA GLU A 61 -13.17 -3.88 -13.41
C GLU A 61 -11.79 -3.22 -13.29
N ILE A 62 -11.73 -2.03 -12.67
CA ILE A 62 -10.45 -1.33 -12.39
C ILE A 62 -9.51 -2.24 -11.59
N HIS A 63 -9.99 -2.83 -10.50
CA HIS A 63 -9.17 -3.70 -9.65
C HIS A 63 -8.69 -4.93 -10.43
N TYR A 64 -9.52 -5.50 -11.31
CA TYR A 64 -9.11 -6.60 -12.17
C TYR A 64 -8.00 -6.19 -13.13
N GLU A 65 -8.10 -5.05 -13.82
CA GLU A 65 -7.03 -4.59 -14.71
C GLU A 65 -5.73 -4.28 -13.97
N VAL A 66 -5.81 -3.72 -12.75
CA VAL A 66 -4.65 -3.39 -11.93
C VAL A 66 -3.95 -4.65 -11.39
N TYR A 67 -4.71 -5.62 -10.87
CA TYR A 67 -4.14 -6.74 -10.11
C TYR A 67 -4.03 -8.06 -10.88
N SER A 68 -4.86 -8.29 -11.90
CA SER A 68 -4.83 -9.57 -12.64
C SER A 68 -3.51 -9.85 -13.36
N PRO A 69 -2.77 -8.88 -13.95
CA PRO A 69 -1.48 -9.17 -14.57
C PRO A 69 -0.45 -9.72 -13.57
N LEU A 70 -0.48 -9.22 -12.33
CA LEU A 70 0.39 -9.71 -11.26
C LEU A 70 -0.01 -11.12 -10.81
N LEU A 71 -1.30 -11.36 -10.59
CA LEU A 71 -1.79 -12.67 -10.16
C LEU A 71 -1.55 -13.73 -11.24
N THR A 72 -1.91 -13.44 -12.49
CA THR A 72 -1.83 -14.38 -13.62
C THR A 72 -0.41 -14.67 -14.08
N ALA A 73 0.61 -13.96 -13.57
CA ALA A 73 1.99 -14.39 -13.69
C ALA A 73 2.23 -15.74 -12.98
N HIS A 74 1.42 -16.08 -11.97
CA HIS A 74 1.45 -17.38 -11.32
C HIS A 74 0.52 -18.39 -12.04
N PRO A 75 1.00 -19.60 -12.39
CA PRO A 75 0.25 -20.56 -13.19
C PRO A 75 -1.14 -20.92 -12.65
N PHE A 76 -1.28 -20.99 -11.31
CA PHE A 76 -2.57 -21.24 -10.67
C PHE A 76 -3.61 -20.18 -11.04
N PHE A 77 -3.28 -18.90 -10.90
CA PHE A 77 -4.22 -17.82 -11.18
C PHE A 77 -4.42 -17.63 -12.68
N LEU A 78 -3.43 -17.95 -13.52
CA LEU A 78 -3.61 -17.99 -14.96
C LEU A 78 -4.70 -19.00 -15.35
N LEU A 79 -4.57 -20.26 -14.90
CA LEU A 79 -5.55 -21.30 -15.16
C LEU A 79 -6.92 -20.95 -14.55
N TYR A 80 -6.92 -20.41 -13.33
CA TYR A 80 -8.16 -19.98 -12.69
C TYR A 80 -8.86 -18.88 -13.49
N ASN A 81 -8.11 -17.91 -14.03
CA ASN A 81 -8.67 -16.85 -14.87
C ASN A 81 -9.24 -17.39 -16.18
N THR A 82 -8.62 -18.41 -16.78
CA THR A 82 -9.14 -19.07 -17.98
C THR A 82 -10.45 -19.81 -17.73
N VAL A 83 -10.56 -20.50 -16.60
CA VAL A 83 -11.74 -21.33 -16.27
C VAL A 83 -12.88 -20.48 -15.66
N ASN A 84 -12.56 -19.51 -14.82
CA ASN A 84 -13.52 -18.66 -14.12
C ASN A 84 -12.97 -17.23 -13.93
N PRO A 85 -13.05 -16.38 -14.96
CA PRO A 85 -12.57 -14.99 -14.88
C PRO A 85 -13.37 -14.15 -13.85
N VAL A 86 -14.62 -14.51 -13.58
CA VAL A 86 -15.44 -13.82 -12.55
C VAL A 86 -14.84 -14.04 -11.16
N GLY A 87 -14.34 -15.25 -10.88
CA GLY A 87 -13.66 -15.57 -9.63
C GLY A 87 -12.37 -14.78 -9.42
N VAL A 88 -11.55 -14.63 -10.46
CA VAL A 88 -10.33 -13.82 -10.39
C VAL A 88 -10.65 -12.32 -10.25
N ARG A 89 -11.67 -11.81 -10.95
CA ARG A 89 -12.17 -10.44 -10.73
C ARG A 89 -12.60 -10.21 -9.28
N HIS A 90 -13.31 -11.17 -8.69
CA HIS A 90 -13.70 -11.09 -7.29
C HIS A 90 -12.47 -11.02 -6.36
N ILE A 91 -11.47 -11.89 -6.55
CA ILE A 91 -10.21 -11.86 -5.78
C ILE A 91 -9.51 -10.52 -5.92
N CYS A 92 -9.33 -10.03 -7.14
CA CYS A 92 -8.72 -8.72 -7.39
C CYS A 92 -9.48 -7.60 -6.67
N HIS A 93 -10.81 -7.65 -6.63
CA HIS A 93 -11.62 -6.60 -6.04
C HIS A 93 -11.66 -6.64 -4.51
N THR A 94 -11.76 -7.83 -3.91
CA THR A 94 -12.08 -7.98 -2.48
C THR A 94 -10.91 -8.43 -1.61
N ALA A 95 -9.94 -9.16 -2.17
CA ALA A 95 -8.88 -9.81 -1.39
C ALA A 95 -7.50 -9.16 -1.58
N VAL A 96 -7.24 -8.52 -2.71
CA VAL A 96 -5.92 -7.93 -3.00
C VAL A 96 -5.81 -6.53 -2.41
N GLN A 97 -4.71 -6.29 -1.69
CA GLN A 97 -4.34 -4.96 -1.18
C GLN A 97 -2.85 -4.71 -1.36
N GLN A 98 -2.50 -3.50 -1.76
CA GLN A 98 -1.11 -3.08 -1.88
C GLN A 98 -0.57 -2.61 -0.52
N VAL A 99 0.47 -3.28 -0.02
CA VAL A 99 1.18 -2.87 1.21
C VAL A 99 2.55 -2.30 0.83
N SER A 100 2.86 -1.12 1.36
CA SER A 100 4.17 -0.49 1.17
C SER A 100 5.09 -0.84 2.34
N LEU A 101 6.23 -1.43 2.03
CA LEU A 101 7.21 -1.88 3.03
C LEU A 101 8.49 -1.05 2.93
N SER A 102 9.13 -0.83 4.07
CA SER A 102 10.46 -0.25 4.16
C SER A 102 11.50 -1.29 4.53
N ARG A 103 12.76 -1.00 4.20
CA ARG A 103 13.88 -1.86 4.58
C ARG A 103 13.94 -2.06 6.10
N GLY A 104 13.86 -3.32 6.52
CA GLY A 104 13.88 -3.73 7.93
C GLY A 104 12.49 -3.80 8.57
N ASP A 105 11.41 -3.74 7.79
CA ASP A 105 10.08 -4.13 8.24
C ASP A 105 10.00 -5.66 8.25
N VAL A 106 9.37 -6.22 9.28
CA VAL A 106 9.12 -7.66 9.43
C VAL A 106 7.69 -7.90 8.95
N ILE A 107 7.51 -8.72 7.92
CA ILE A 107 6.19 -9.04 7.35
C ILE A 107 5.58 -10.24 8.06
N PHE A 108 6.43 -11.23 8.36
CA PHE A 108 6.05 -12.49 8.99
C PHE A 108 6.99 -12.71 10.17
N SER A 109 6.43 -12.88 11.37
CA SER A 109 7.12 -13.38 12.56
C SER A 109 6.78 -14.87 12.74
N GLU A 110 7.68 -15.61 13.36
CA GLU A 110 7.37 -17.01 13.71
C GLU A 110 6.30 -17.00 14.82
N PHE A 111 5.22 -17.76 14.62
CA PHE A 111 4.15 -17.98 15.61
C PHE A 111 3.28 -16.75 15.98
N GLU A 112 3.26 -15.69 15.19
CA GLU A 112 2.25 -14.59 15.22
C GLU A 112 1.47 -14.53 13.90
#